data_AF-A0A7M5X727-F1
#
_entry.id   AF-A0A7M5X727-F1
#
_cell.length_a   1.000
_cell.length_b   1.000
_cell.length_c   1.000
_cell.angle_alpha   90.00
_cell.angle_beta   90.00
_cell.angle_gamma   90.00
#
_symmetry.space_group_name_H-M   'P 1'
#
loop_
_entity.id
_entity.type
_entity.pdbx_description
1 polymer ?
#
loop_
_entity_poly.entity_id
_entity_poly.type
_entity_poly.pdbx_seq_one_letter_code
_entity_poly.pdbx_strand_id
1 'polypeptide(L)'
;MYGFKNGSPFSKQHLGGSRALDSSQLTISRDVLHKQNTMPEGDAPQEGNEQITKNDLQNMLANLLEKANENTKRMLDDRIPEEKSEKRRKLEKVKLTSKANQQQFDYQGQVVDIFEKAENSLQKQKYDEVSDLLTKGKDICFARMKVLMIADRDGWGTANAYQSDDLASDEDDEKRIQKAIREAARKRRLKESNSAHNSNSSQSNFSSHHMDSRPRQKPIN
;
A
#
# COMPACT_ATOMS: atom_id res chain seq x y z
N MET A 1 26.73 -12.56 26.65
CA MET A 1 27.80 -11.56 26.44
C MET A 1 28.31 -11.67 25.00
N TYR A 2 28.87 -10.58 24.46
CA TYR A 2 29.04 -10.23 23.03
C TYR A 2 27.73 -9.69 22.40
N GLY A 3 27.59 -8.46 21.92
CA GLY A 3 28.51 -7.33 21.78
C GLY A 3 27.90 -6.42 20.71
N PHE A 4 27.20 -5.37 21.12
CA PHE A 4 26.57 -4.36 20.25
C PHE A 4 27.63 -3.65 19.40
N LYS A 5 27.42 -3.56 18.09
CA LYS A 5 28.09 -2.58 17.22
C LYS A 5 27.02 -1.74 16.54
N ASN A 6 26.74 -0.60 17.16
CA ASN A 6 26.04 0.52 16.55
C ASN A 6 27.01 1.27 15.62
N GLY A 7 26.64 1.43 14.37
CA GLY A 7 27.39 2.21 13.38
C GLY A 7 26.42 2.89 12.42
N SER A 8 25.82 3.99 12.87
CA SER A 8 25.06 4.92 12.03
C SER A 8 26.04 5.92 11.39
N PRO A 9 26.07 6.08 10.05
CA PRO A 9 26.90 7.07 9.40
C PRO A 9 26.01 8.25 8.99
N PHE A 10 25.85 9.28 9.83
CA PHE A 10 25.50 10.60 9.31
C PHE A 10 26.16 11.72 10.12
N SER A 11 27.04 12.41 9.42
CA SER A 11 27.88 13.51 9.88
C SER A 11 27.08 14.71 10.38
N LYS A 12 27.65 15.33 11.41
CA LYS A 12 27.38 16.69 11.88
C LYS A 12 27.32 17.67 10.71
N GLN A 13 26.23 18.41 10.58
CA GLN A 13 26.18 19.65 9.83
C GLN A 13 25.98 20.83 10.80
N HIS A 14 26.66 21.92 10.46
CA HIS A 14 26.93 23.09 11.27
C HIS A 14 25.70 23.86 11.76
N LEU A 15 25.81 24.33 13.00
CA LEU A 15 25.14 25.52 13.52
C LEU A 15 25.73 26.77 12.84
N GLY A 16 24.87 27.66 12.34
CA GLY A 16 25.27 29.01 11.94
C GLY A 16 24.52 29.54 10.73
N GLY A 17 23.54 30.42 10.95
CA GLY A 17 22.87 31.11 9.87
C GLY A 17 21.60 31.86 10.29
N SER A 18 21.72 32.82 11.20
CA SER A 18 20.68 33.84 11.41
C SER A 18 20.57 34.67 10.13
N ARG A 19 19.59 34.37 9.28
CA ARG A 19 19.18 35.26 8.20
C ARG A 19 18.20 36.28 8.77
N ALA A 20 18.68 37.51 8.95
CA ALA A 20 17.83 38.67 9.17
C ALA A 20 16.84 38.78 8.01
N LEU A 21 15.55 38.89 8.32
CA LEU A 21 14.53 39.27 7.37
C LEU A 21 14.64 40.79 7.16
N ASP A 22 15.22 41.15 6.01
CA ASP A 22 15.21 42.51 5.48
C ASP A 22 13.77 42.96 5.25
N SER A 23 13.33 43.95 6.03
CA SER A 23 11.95 44.46 6.05
C SER A 23 11.71 45.60 5.06
N SER A 24 12.49 45.67 3.97
CA SER A 24 12.43 46.76 3.01
C SER A 24 11.75 46.39 1.68
N GLN A 25 10.60 45.69 1.70
CA GLN A 25 9.69 45.62 0.55
C GLN A 25 8.24 45.40 0.99
N LEU A 26 7.54 46.49 1.37
CA LEU A 26 6.08 46.53 1.37
C LEU A 26 5.60 47.95 1.02
N THR A 27 5.90 48.38 -0.21
CA THR A 27 5.21 49.49 -0.86
C THR A 27 3.84 48.99 -1.30
N ILE A 28 2.81 49.21 -0.48
CA ILE A 28 1.42 49.08 -0.90
C ILE A 28 1.11 50.31 -1.77
N SER A 29 1.02 50.11 -3.08
CA SER A 29 0.58 51.10 -4.05
C SER A 29 -0.77 51.70 -3.66
N ARG A 30 -0.83 53.03 -3.57
CA ARG A 30 -1.98 53.80 -3.10
C ARG A 30 -2.96 54.20 -4.21
N ASP A 31 -2.96 53.50 -5.34
CA ASP A 31 -3.68 53.93 -6.55
C ASP A 31 -4.86 53.02 -6.88
N VAL A 32 -5.90 53.02 -6.05
CA VAL A 32 -7.24 52.54 -6.45
C VAL A 32 -8.32 53.38 -5.76
N LEU A 33 -8.60 54.57 -6.29
CA LEU A 33 -9.94 55.11 -6.60
C LEU A 33 -9.82 56.60 -6.95
N HIS A 34 -9.83 56.91 -8.25
CA HIS A 34 -10.32 58.20 -8.75
C HIS A 34 -11.31 57.86 -9.87
N LYS A 35 -12.60 57.83 -9.52
CA LYS A 35 -13.68 57.97 -10.49
C LYS A 35 -14.53 59.17 -10.09
N GLN A 36 -14.68 60.03 -11.08
CA GLN A 36 -15.30 61.35 -11.08
C GLN A 36 -16.71 61.32 -10.49
N ASN A 37 -17.04 62.35 -9.70
CA ASN A 37 -18.39 62.90 -9.66
C ASN A 37 -18.33 64.41 -9.40
N THR A 38 -19.06 65.12 -10.24
CA THR A 38 -19.22 66.58 -10.34
C THR A 38 -20.02 67.15 -9.16
N MET A 39 -19.68 68.35 -8.71
CA MET A 39 -20.37 69.09 -7.64
C MET A 39 -21.78 69.55 -8.04
N PRO A 40 -22.67 69.73 -7.03
CA PRO A 40 -23.12 71.08 -6.71
C PRO A 40 -22.91 71.44 -5.23
N GLU A 41 -22.86 72.75 -4.97
CA GLU A 41 -22.63 73.43 -3.70
C GLU A 41 -23.53 72.96 -2.54
N GLY A 42 -22.96 72.92 -1.34
CA GLY A 42 -23.70 72.88 -0.08
C GLY A 42 -23.23 71.78 0.87
N ASP A 43 -22.78 72.21 2.04
CA ASP A 43 -22.38 71.44 3.23
C ASP A 43 -21.00 70.76 3.21
N ALA A 44 -20.20 71.19 4.20
CA ALA A 44 -18.87 70.69 4.48
C ALA A 44 -18.87 69.15 4.58
N PRO A 45 -17.92 68.45 3.93
CA PRO A 45 -17.73 67.04 4.20
C PRO A 45 -17.25 66.95 5.64
N GLN A 46 -18.11 66.47 6.54
CA GLN A 46 -17.63 65.86 7.76
C GLN A 46 -16.77 64.67 7.30
N GLU A 47 -15.46 64.86 7.26
CA GLU A 47 -14.50 63.77 7.23
C GLU A 47 -14.78 62.94 8.48
N GLY A 48 -15.62 61.92 8.31
CA GLY A 48 -15.78 60.83 9.25
C GLY A 48 -14.44 60.11 9.31
N ASN A 49 -13.56 60.62 10.17
CA ASN A 49 -12.33 59.97 10.55
C ASN A 49 -12.75 58.78 11.43
N GLU A 50 -13.30 57.72 10.82
CA GLU A 50 -13.56 56.45 11.48
C GLU A 50 -12.22 55.88 11.93
N GLN A 51 -11.82 56.27 13.14
CA GLN A 51 -10.66 55.72 13.78
C GLN A 51 -10.94 54.23 13.96
N ILE A 52 -10.19 53.41 13.23
CA ILE A 52 -10.15 51.97 13.43
C ILE A 52 -9.97 51.75 14.92
N THR A 53 -11.00 51.19 15.56
CA THR A 53 -10.98 51.01 17.00
C THR A 53 -10.07 49.83 17.33
N LYS A 54 -9.61 49.78 18.58
CA LYS A 54 -8.88 48.61 19.09
C LYS A 54 -9.67 47.30 18.88
N ASN A 55 -11.00 47.37 18.95
CA ASN A 55 -11.88 46.22 18.72
C ASN A 55 -11.87 45.78 17.25
N ASP A 56 -11.82 46.72 16.30
CA ASP A 56 -11.75 46.39 14.86
C ASP A 56 -10.44 45.67 14.53
N LEU A 57 -9.32 46.12 15.10
CA LEU A 57 -8.03 45.44 14.97
C LEU A 57 -8.04 44.04 15.62
N GLN A 58 -8.65 43.91 16.79
CA GLN A 58 -8.80 42.61 17.46
C GLN A 58 -9.66 41.65 16.62
N ASN A 59 -10.74 42.13 16.01
CA ASN A 59 -11.59 41.34 15.12
C ASN A 59 -10.88 40.95 13.82
N MET A 60 -10.11 41.85 13.21
CA MET A 60 -9.29 41.54 12.03
C MET A 60 -8.23 40.50 12.36
N LEU A 61 -7.56 40.61 13.52
CA LEU A 61 -6.58 39.64 13.98
C LEU A 61 -7.22 38.27 14.24
N ALA A 62 -8.39 38.23 14.90
CA ALA A 62 -9.14 37.01 15.12
C ALA A 62 -9.53 36.33 13.79
N ASN A 63 -10.04 37.10 12.83
CA ASN A 63 -10.39 36.61 11.50
C ASN A 63 -9.18 36.07 10.72
N LEU A 64 -8.01 36.73 10.84
CA LEU A 64 -6.77 36.25 10.21
C LEU A 64 -6.28 34.95 10.84
N LEU A 65 -6.35 34.85 12.17
CA LEU A 65 -5.99 33.62 12.89
C LEU A 65 -6.93 32.48 12.55
N GLU A 66 -8.24 32.75 12.44
CA GLU A 66 -9.23 31.75 12.04
C GLU A 66 -8.97 31.28 10.60
N LYS A 67 -8.76 32.20 9.65
CA LYS A 67 -8.37 31.85 8.28
C LYS A 67 -7.06 31.05 8.21
N ALA A 68 -6.05 31.41 9.01
CA ALA A 68 -4.79 30.69 9.06
C ALA A 68 -4.98 29.26 9.62
N ASN A 69 -5.81 29.09 10.66
CA ASN A 69 -6.18 27.80 11.21
C ASN A 69 -6.95 26.94 10.20
N GLU A 70 -7.95 27.51 9.52
CA GLU A 70 -8.70 26.81 8.48
C GLU A 70 -7.80 26.37 7.33
N ASN A 71 -6.91 27.25 6.88
CA ASN A 71 -5.96 26.92 5.81
C ASN A 71 -5.01 25.79 6.25
N THR A 72 -4.50 25.84 7.48
CA THR A 72 -3.64 24.79 8.04
C THR A 72 -4.38 23.46 8.11
N LYS A 73 -5.64 23.48 8.56
CA LYS A 73 -6.50 22.29 8.60
C LYS A 73 -6.71 21.69 7.21
N ARG A 74 -7.05 22.51 6.21
CA ARG A 74 -7.20 22.07 4.81
C ARG A 74 -5.90 21.46 4.26
N MET A 75 -4.75 22.11 4.49
CA MET A 75 -3.46 21.58 4.05
C MET A 75 -3.12 20.22 4.67
N LEU A 76 -3.49 19.99 5.94
CA LEU A 76 -3.31 18.70 6.60
C LEU A 76 -4.28 17.65 6.06
N ASP A 77 -5.55 18.02 5.86
CA ASP A 77 -6.59 17.15 5.32
C ASP A 77 -6.27 16.71 3.89
N ASP A 78 -5.66 17.55 3.05
CA ASP A 78 -5.27 17.21 1.67
C ASP A 78 -3.96 16.39 1.61
N ARG A 79 -3.02 16.62 2.53
CA ARG A 79 -1.72 15.94 2.55
C ARG A 79 -1.80 14.47 2.96
N ILE A 80 -2.73 14.12 3.86
CA ILE A 80 -2.89 12.74 4.36
C ILE A 80 -3.35 11.77 3.25
N PRO A 81 -4.42 12.06 2.47
CA PRO A 81 -4.83 11.26 1.33
C PRO A 81 -3.72 11.13 0.27
N GLU A 82 -2.98 12.21 0.01
CA GLU A 82 -1.89 12.19 -0.99
C GLU A 82 -0.71 11.32 -0.55
N GLU A 83 -0.35 11.33 0.73
CA GLU A 83 0.69 10.44 1.24
C GLU A 83 0.24 8.96 1.19
N LYS A 84 -1.03 8.68 1.53
CA LYS A 84 -1.60 7.33 1.43
C LYS A 84 -1.64 6.84 -0.02
N SER A 85 -2.08 7.69 -0.95
CA SER A 85 -2.13 7.37 -2.38
C SER A 85 -0.74 7.10 -2.95
N GLU A 86 0.25 7.90 -2.58
CA GLU A 86 1.64 7.72 -3.03
C GLU A 86 2.27 6.44 -2.50
N LYS A 87 2.01 6.07 -1.24
CA LYS A 87 2.45 4.78 -0.68
C LYS A 87 1.87 3.60 -1.46
N ARG A 88 0.57 3.63 -1.80
CA ARG A 88 -0.09 2.59 -2.61
C ARG A 88 0.48 2.53 -4.03
N ARG A 89 0.65 3.66 -4.70
CA ARG A 89 1.25 3.76 -6.04
C ARG A 89 2.67 3.17 -6.08
N LYS A 90 3.47 3.37 -5.03
CA LYS A 90 4.82 2.77 -4.94
C LYS A 90 4.78 1.26 -4.81
N LEU A 91 3.83 0.73 -4.04
CA LEU A 91 3.65 -0.71 -3.86
C LEU A 91 3.15 -1.40 -5.14
N GLU A 92 2.22 -0.78 -5.88
CA GLU A 92 1.71 -1.31 -7.15
C GLU A 92 2.76 -1.39 -8.27
N LYS A 93 3.80 -0.55 -8.21
CA LYS A 93 4.94 -0.61 -9.15
C LYS A 93 5.80 -1.86 -8.96
N VAL A 94 5.70 -2.55 -7.82
CA VAL A 94 6.48 -3.74 -7.53
C VAL A 94 5.77 -4.97 -8.10
N LYS A 95 6.35 -5.57 -9.13
CA LYS A 95 5.85 -6.84 -9.66
C LYS A 95 6.38 -8.01 -8.83
N LEU A 96 5.50 -8.67 -8.10
CA LEU A 96 5.85 -9.87 -7.34
C LEU A 96 5.94 -11.08 -8.28
N THR A 97 7.04 -11.83 -8.16
CA THR A 97 7.32 -13.00 -9.03
C THR A 97 6.76 -14.30 -8.45
N SER A 98 6.59 -14.38 -7.13
CA SER A 98 6.05 -15.53 -6.43
C SER A 98 4.54 -15.38 -6.24
N LYS A 99 3.77 -16.41 -6.64
CA LYS A 99 2.32 -16.48 -6.39
C LYS A 99 1.99 -16.38 -4.90
N ALA A 100 2.79 -17.01 -4.04
CA ALA A 100 2.59 -16.94 -2.59
C ALA A 100 2.79 -15.52 -2.06
N ASN A 101 3.80 -14.80 -2.57
CA ASN A 101 4.04 -13.41 -2.18
C ASN A 101 2.93 -12.49 -2.68
N GLN A 102 2.41 -12.72 -3.90
CA GLN A 102 1.24 -11.99 -4.39
C GLN A 102 0.03 -12.21 -3.49
N GLN A 103 -0.25 -13.46 -3.11
CA GLN A 103 -1.33 -13.77 -2.17
C GLN A 103 -1.13 -13.10 -0.80
N GLN A 104 0.11 -12.94 -0.31
CA GLN A 104 0.37 -12.12 0.86
C GLN A 104 0.01 -10.67 0.56
N PHE A 105 0.63 -10.08 -0.45
CA PHE A 105 0.40 -8.68 -0.78
C PHE A 105 -1.09 -8.31 -0.92
N ASP A 106 -1.88 -9.11 -1.62
CA ASP A 106 -3.33 -8.90 -1.79
C ASP A 106 -4.06 -8.94 -0.45
N TYR A 107 -3.70 -9.89 0.40
CA TYR A 107 -4.29 -10.06 1.71
C TYR A 107 -3.95 -8.89 2.65
N GLN A 108 -2.70 -8.45 2.66
CA GLN A 108 -2.27 -7.27 3.39
C GLN A 108 -3.00 -6.01 2.89
N GLY A 109 -3.26 -5.90 1.58
CA GLY A 109 -4.10 -4.85 1.01
C GLY A 109 -5.51 -4.83 1.61
N GLN A 110 -6.17 -5.98 1.72
CA GLN A 110 -7.50 -6.08 2.33
C GLN A 110 -7.51 -5.62 3.79
N VAL A 111 -6.47 -5.95 4.57
CA VAL A 111 -6.32 -5.51 5.96
C VAL A 111 -6.18 -3.98 6.03
N VAL A 112 -5.35 -3.39 5.16
CA VAL A 112 -5.19 -1.93 5.09
C VAL A 112 -6.52 -1.25 4.72
N ASP A 113 -7.27 -1.79 3.76
CA ASP A 113 -8.56 -1.25 3.35
C ASP A 113 -9.59 -1.26 4.50
N ILE A 114 -9.55 -2.27 5.38
CA ILE A 114 -10.41 -2.33 6.57
C ILE A 114 -10.03 -1.23 7.56
N PHE A 115 -8.74 -1.01 7.81
CA PHE A 115 -8.28 0.05 8.71
C PHE A 115 -8.62 1.44 8.16
N GLU A 116 -8.47 1.66 6.85
CA GLU A 116 -8.89 2.93 6.23
C GLU A 116 -10.41 3.16 6.35
N LYS A 117 -11.23 2.12 6.18
CA LYS A 117 -12.68 2.21 6.44
C LYS A 117 -12.98 2.53 7.90
N ALA A 118 -12.24 1.93 8.83
CA ALA A 118 -12.41 2.19 10.26
C ALA A 118 -12.02 3.63 10.61
N GLU A 119 -10.91 4.15 10.08
CA GLU A 119 -10.50 5.54 10.25
C GLU A 119 -11.56 6.51 9.70
N ASN A 120 -12.09 6.25 8.50
CA ASN A 120 -13.15 7.06 7.90
C ASN A 120 -14.46 7.02 8.73
N SER A 121 -14.79 5.86 9.31
CA SER A 121 -15.97 5.72 10.18
C SER A 121 -15.77 6.42 11.52
N LEU A 122 -14.54 6.40 12.05
CA LEU A 122 -14.16 7.11 13.26
C LEU A 122 -14.27 8.63 13.09
N GLN A 123 -13.82 9.17 11.95
CA GLN A 123 -13.98 10.59 11.61
C GLN A 123 -15.46 11.01 11.54
N LYS A 124 -16.34 10.08 11.14
CA LYS A 124 -17.80 10.28 11.09
C LYS A 124 -18.50 9.95 12.41
N GLN A 125 -17.74 9.66 13.48
CA GLN A 125 -18.26 9.30 14.80
C GLN A 125 -19.20 8.08 14.80
N LYS A 126 -19.00 7.14 13.86
CA LYS A 126 -19.78 5.91 13.76
C LYS A 126 -19.11 4.77 14.52
N TYR A 127 -19.21 4.78 15.84
CA TYR A 127 -18.43 3.88 16.69
C TYR A 127 -18.78 2.40 16.54
N ASP A 128 -20.05 2.07 16.28
CA ASP A 128 -20.47 0.68 16.04
C ASP A 128 -19.79 0.11 14.77
N GLU A 129 -19.79 0.89 13.68
CA GLU A 129 -19.13 0.52 12.42
C GLU A 129 -17.60 0.35 12.62
N VAL A 130 -16.98 1.19 13.46
CA VAL A 130 -15.56 1.04 13.83
C VAL A 130 -15.31 -0.27 14.57
N SER A 131 -16.16 -0.61 15.55
CA SER A 131 -16.03 -1.85 16.32
C SER A 131 -16.12 -3.09 15.43
N ASP A 132 -17.10 -3.10 14.51
CA ASP A 132 -17.30 -4.20 13.57
C ASP A 132 -16.12 -4.35 12.61
N LEU A 133 -15.61 -3.24 12.07
CA LEU A 133 -14.46 -3.23 11.18
C LEU A 133 -13.18 -3.72 11.88
N LEU A 134 -12.95 -3.31 13.13
CA LEU A 134 -11.80 -3.77 13.91
C LEU A 134 -11.89 -5.27 14.22
N THR A 135 -13.08 -5.77 14.53
CA THR A 135 -13.31 -7.19 14.78
C THR A 135 -13.05 -8.00 13.51
N LYS A 136 -13.63 -7.57 12.39
CA LYS A 136 -13.38 -8.17 11.07
C LYS A 136 -11.89 -8.16 10.71
N GLY A 137 -11.19 -7.06 11.00
CA GLY A 137 -9.74 -6.95 10.78
C GLY A 137 -8.94 -7.96 11.60
N LYS A 138 -9.31 -8.19 12.87
CA LYS A 138 -8.70 -9.21 13.72
C LYS A 138 -8.94 -10.63 13.18
N ASP A 139 -10.18 -10.94 12.83
CA ASP A 139 -10.56 -12.28 12.35
C ASP A 139 -9.82 -12.66 11.08
N ILE A 140 -9.75 -11.70 10.16
CA ILE A 140 -8.92 -11.79 8.97
C ILE A 140 -7.50 -12.12 9.44
N CYS A 141 -6.82 -11.23 10.19
CA CYS A 141 -5.44 -11.44 10.65
C CYS A 141 -5.19 -12.83 11.25
N PHE A 142 -6.06 -13.33 12.13
CA PHE A 142 -5.94 -14.66 12.71
C PHE A 142 -6.05 -15.78 11.67
N ALA A 143 -7.01 -15.68 10.74
CA ALA A 143 -7.15 -16.64 9.65
C ALA A 143 -5.85 -16.74 8.82
N ARG A 144 -5.19 -15.60 8.56
CA ARG A 144 -3.92 -15.61 7.81
C ARG A 144 -2.74 -16.10 8.63
N MET A 145 -2.66 -15.77 9.92
CA MET A 145 -1.64 -16.33 10.81
C MET A 145 -1.68 -17.86 10.77
N LYS A 146 -2.88 -18.47 10.80
CA LYS A 146 -3.04 -19.92 10.66
C LYS A 146 -2.48 -20.44 9.33
N VAL A 147 -2.77 -19.77 8.22
CA VAL A 147 -2.24 -20.13 6.89
C VAL A 147 -0.72 -20.04 6.83
N LEU A 148 -0.12 -19.01 7.45
CA LEU A 148 1.33 -18.86 7.54
C LEU A 148 1.96 -19.99 8.36
N MET A 149 1.35 -20.38 9.49
CA MET A 149 1.81 -21.52 10.29
C MET A 149 1.78 -22.83 9.50
N ILE A 150 0.72 -23.09 8.73
CA ILE A 150 0.62 -24.28 7.87
C ILE A 150 1.67 -24.21 6.76
N ALA A 151 1.89 -23.03 6.16
CA ALA A 151 2.89 -22.86 5.12
C ALA A 151 4.32 -23.05 5.63
N ASP A 152 4.62 -22.61 6.85
CA ASP A 152 5.91 -22.80 7.51
C ASP A 152 6.19 -24.27 7.82
N ARG A 153 5.19 -24.98 8.35
CA ARG A 153 5.33 -26.41 8.72
C ARG A 153 5.31 -27.35 7.51
N ASP A 154 4.35 -27.19 6.60
CA ASP A 154 4.01 -28.16 5.55
C ASP A 154 4.14 -27.61 4.13
N GLY A 155 4.56 -26.35 3.98
CA GLY A 155 4.75 -25.68 2.70
C GLY A 155 3.47 -25.05 2.11
N TRP A 156 3.68 -24.14 1.15
CA TRP A 156 2.61 -23.42 0.44
C TRP A 156 1.62 -24.32 -0.31
N GLY A 157 2.01 -25.54 -0.69
CA GLY A 157 1.10 -26.49 -1.34
C GLY A 157 -0.05 -26.92 -0.43
N THR A 158 0.28 -27.27 0.82
CA THR A 158 -0.67 -27.66 1.85
C THR A 158 -1.52 -26.47 2.31
N ALA A 159 -0.89 -25.31 2.50
CA ALA A 159 -1.58 -24.07 2.87
C ALA A 159 -2.63 -23.65 1.81
N ASN A 160 -2.31 -23.78 0.52
CA ASN A 160 -3.26 -23.50 -0.55
C ASN A 160 -4.43 -24.49 -0.59
N ALA A 161 -4.18 -25.78 -0.32
CA ALA A 161 -5.25 -26.78 -0.24
C ALA A 161 -6.20 -26.51 0.95
N TYR A 162 -5.64 -26.10 2.09
CA TYR A 162 -6.41 -25.69 3.27
C TYR A 162 -7.34 -24.50 2.97
N GLN A 163 -6.90 -23.52 2.19
CA GLN A 163 -7.73 -22.35 1.84
C GLN A 163 -8.80 -22.63 0.78
N SER A 164 -8.73 -23.74 0.03
CA SER A 164 -9.63 -24.04 -1.11
C SER A 164 -10.81 -24.96 -0.78
N ASP A 165 -10.95 -25.44 0.45
CA ASP A 165 -12.03 -26.36 0.85
C ASP A 165 -13.23 -25.56 1.41
N ASP A 166 -14.32 -25.48 0.64
CA ASP A 166 -15.55 -24.70 0.92
C ASP A 166 -16.42 -25.27 2.09
N LEU A 167 -16.01 -26.36 2.73
CA LEU A 167 -16.70 -26.98 3.89
C LEU A 167 -16.18 -26.50 5.25
N ALA A 168 -15.59 -25.31 5.30
CA ALA A 168 -14.92 -24.75 6.47
C ALA A 168 -15.87 -24.18 7.53
N SER A 169 -16.58 -25.05 8.26
CA SER A 169 -17.21 -24.73 9.54
C SER A 169 -16.62 -25.62 10.66
N ASP A 170 -15.70 -25.01 11.40
CA ASP A 170 -15.42 -25.08 12.85
C ASP A 170 -15.12 -26.40 13.59
N GLU A 171 -15.32 -27.60 13.04
CA GLU A 171 -14.85 -28.84 13.71
C GLU A 171 -13.74 -29.63 12.97
N ASP A 172 -12.66 -29.87 13.74
CA ASP A 172 -11.51 -30.77 13.59
C ASP A 172 -10.34 -30.40 12.63
N ASP A 173 -9.56 -29.38 13.03
CA ASP A 173 -8.40 -28.83 12.30
C ASP A 173 -7.31 -29.87 11.96
N GLU A 174 -7.09 -30.91 12.79
CA GLU A 174 -6.08 -31.93 12.51
C GLU A 174 -6.48 -32.79 11.29
N LYS A 175 -7.75 -33.21 11.22
CA LYS A 175 -8.27 -33.96 10.05
C LYS A 175 -8.19 -33.12 8.77
N ARG A 176 -8.36 -31.80 8.87
CA ARG A 176 -8.26 -30.85 7.75
C ARG A 176 -6.85 -30.78 7.20
N ILE A 177 -5.86 -30.61 8.08
CA ILE A 177 -4.44 -30.60 7.72
C ILE A 177 -4.06 -31.92 7.05
N GLN A 178 -4.44 -33.06 7.65
CA GLN A 178 -4.12 -34.38 7.09
C GLN A 178 -4.77 -34.61 5.71
N LYS A 179 -5.96 -34.04 5.45
CA LYS A 179 -6.60 -34.06 4.13
C LYS A 179 -5.85 -33.16 3.13
N ALA A 180 -5.51 -31.92 3.53
CA ALA A 180 -4.76 -30.98 2.71
C ALA A 180 -3.38 -31.54 2.31
N ILE A 181 -2.66 -32.18 3.25
CA ILE A 181 -1.39 -32.88 2.99
C ILE A 181 -1.59 -33.98 1.93
N ARG A 182 -2.61 -34.82 2.10
CA ARG A 182 -2.93 -35.90 1.14
C ARG A 182 -3.26 -35.36 -0.25
N GLU A 183 -4.04 -34.29 -0.34
CA GLU A 183 -4.38 -33.66 -1.62
C GLU A 183 -3.17 -33.01 -2.29
N ALA A 184 -2.33 -32.29 -1.53
CA ALA A 184 -1.12 -31.69 -2.05
C ALA A 184 -0.16 -32.78 -2.59
N ALA A 185 0.00 -33.88 -1.84
CA ALA A 185 0.78 -35.04 -2.26
C ALA A 185 0.22 -35.69 -3.54
N ARG A 186 -1.11 -35.83 -3.66
CA ARG A 186 -1.77 -36.35 -4.87
C ARG A 186 -1.52 -35.43 -6.07
N LYS A 187 -1.68 -34.11 -5.92
CA LYS A 187 -1.42 -33.14 -7.00
C LYS A 187 0.04 -33.17 -7.45
N ARG A 188 0.99 -33.32 -6.52
CA ARG A 188 2.42 -33.47 -6.85
C ARG A 188 2.67 -34.73 -7.68
N ARG A 189 2.16 -35.89 -7.24
CA ARG A 189 2.29 -37.16 -7.97
C ARG A 189 1.68 -37.12 -9.37
N LEU A 190 0.50 -36.50 -9.53
CA LEU A 190 -0.17 -36.37 -10.83
C LEU A 190 0.60 -35.47 -11.80
N LYS A 191 1.23 -34.41 -11.28
CA LYS A 191 2.09 -33.53 -12.08
C LYS A 191 3.36 -34.28 -12.53
N GLU A 192 3.97 -35.05 -11.63
CA GLU A 192 5.14 -35.90 -11.92
C GLU A 192 4.83 -36.98 -12.98
N SER A 193 3.67 -37.65 -12.89
CA SER A 193 3.27 -38.66 -13.90
C SER A 193 2.99 -38.05 -15.27
N ASN A 194 2.37 -36.87 -15.32
CA ASN A 194 2.11 -36.17 -16.59
C ASN A 194 3.40 -35.65 -17.24
N SER A 195 4.38 -35.20 -16.45
CA SER A 195 5.70 -34.81 -16.99
C SER A 195 6.49 -36.01 -17.51
N ALA A 196 6.37 -37.19 -16.90
CA ALA A 196 7.05 -38.41 -17.34
C ALA A 196 6.45 -39.01 -18.62
N HIS A 197 5.14 -38.86 -18.84
CA HIS A 197 4.50 -39.29 -20.09
C HIS A 197 4.90 -38.43 -21.29
N ASN A 198 5.16 -37.13 -21.08
CA ASN A 198 5.57 -36.22 -22.15
C ASN A 198 7.07 -36.34 -22.52
N SER A 199 7.90 -36.93 -21.67
CA SER A 199 9.31 -37.22 -22.00
C SER A 199 9.51 -38.51 -22.80
N ASN A 200 8.56 -39.44 -22.77
CA ASN A 200 8.67 -40.71 -23.49
C ASN A 200 8.19 -40.65 -24.96
N SER A 201 7.45 -39.63 -25.38
CA SER A 201 7.03 -39.50 -26.79
C SER A 201 8.11 -38.94 -27.72
N SER A 202 9.21 -38.42 -27.17
CA SER A 202 10.28 -37.77 -27.94
C SER A 202 11.49 -38.68 -28.18
N GLN A 203 11.47 -39.93 -27.71
CA GLN A 203 12.65 -40.83 -27.76
C GLN A 203 12.41 -42.14 -28.54
N SER A 204 11.28 -42.31 -29.22
CA SER A 204 11.02 -43.46 -30.09
C SER A 204 11.09 -43.07 -31.57
N ASN A 205 12.28 -42.75 -32.09
CA ASN A 205 12.51 -42.67 -33.55
C ASN A 205 13.97 -42.94 -33.98
N PHE A 206 14.73 -43.72 -33.21
CA PHE A 206 16.05 -44.20 -33.63
C PHE A 206 16.28 -45.67 -33.23
N SER A 207 15.75 -46.60 -34.03
CA SER A 207 16.41 -47.88 -34.33
C SER A 207 15.54 -48.76 -35.22
N SER A 208 15.93 -48.90 -36.49
CA SER A 208 15.75 -50.13 -37.27
C SER A 208 16.41 -49.96 -38.65
N HIS A 209 17.73 -50.10 -38.72
CA HIS A 209 18.44 -50.61 -39.92
C HIS A 209 19.88 -50.98 -39.54
N HIS A 210 20.04 -52.18 -38.99
CA HIS A 210 21.34 -52.85 -38.89
C HIS A 210 21.43 -53.86 -40.03
N MET A 211 22.15 -53.49 -41.10
CA MET A 211 22.41 -54.36 -42.24
C MET A 211 23.56 -55.30 -41.88
N ASP A 212 23.21 -56.57 -41.62
CA ASP A 212 24.14 -57.69 -41.47
C ASP A 212 24.79 -57.97 -42.84
N SER A 213 26.06 -57.61 -42.99
CA SER A 213 26.86 -57.88 -44.20
C SER A 213 27.90 -58.95 -43.88
N ARG A 214 27.53 -60.23 -44.08
CA ARG A 214 28.48 -61.35 -44.20
C ARG A 214 28.86 -61.57 -45.67
N PRO A 215 30.14 -61.48 -46.05
CA PRO A 215 30.55 -61.88 -47.40
C PRO A 215 30.64 -63.41 -47.53
N ARG A 216 29.96 -63.95 -48.55
CA ARG A 216 30.07 -65.35 -49.00
C ARG A 216 31.47 -65.60 -49.60
N GLN A 217 32.22 -66.56 -49.06
CA GLN A 217 33.33 -67.18 -49.78
C GLN A 217 32.79 -68.26 -50.74
N LYS A 218 33.25 -68.25 -51.99
CA LYS A 218 32.99 -69.30 -52.99
C LYS A 218 34.06 -70.40 -52.84
N PRO A 219 33.72 -71.68 -53.02
CA PRO A 219 34.73 -72.74 -53.07
C PRO A 219 35.49 -72.70 -54.40
N ILE A 220 36.79 -72.95 -54.32
CA ILE A 220 37.69 -73.17 -55.47
C ILE A 220 37.73 -74.68 -55.70
N ASN A 221 37.60 -75.10 -56.97
CA ASN A 221 37.73 -76.49 -57.45
C ASN A 221 39.12 -77.08 -57.16
#